data_AF-A0A1I9W3K4-F1
#
_entry.id   AF-A0A1I9W3K4-F1
#
_cell.length_a   1.000
_cell.length_b   1.000
_cell.length_c   1.000
_cell.angle_alpha   90.00
_cell.angle_beta   90.00
_cell.angle_gamma   90.00
#
_symmetry.space_group_name_H-M   'P 1'
#
loop_
_entity.id
_entity.type
_entity.pdbx_description
1 polymer ?
#
loop_
_entity_poly.entity_id
_entity_poly.type
_entity_poly.pdbx_seq_one_letter_code
_entity_poly.pdbx_strand_id
1 'polypeptide(L)'
;IVHTQGWVHCHTPATDASGPVKAVMDELFDYFTSMTLPAQVRVALACCLNMCGAVHCSDIAILGVHRKPPLIDHDTITSVCELPLAIAACPLGAIKPAKGVNSKGEEVKGVTVNVDRCMFCGNCY
;
A
#
# COMPACT_ATOMS: atom_id res chain seq x y z
N ILE A 1 -1.12 20.17 2.11
CA ILE A 1 -0.56 18.80 2.14
C ILE A 1 -0.78 18.16 0.77
N VAL A 2 0.26 17.67 0.09
CA VAL A 2 0.07 16.86 -1.12
C VAL A 2 -0.44 15.49 -0.69
N HIS A 3 -1.55 14.99 -1.25
CA HIS A 3 -2.09 13.70 -0.84
C HIS A 3 -2.69 12.87 -1.98
N THR A 4 -3.01 11.62 -1.66
CA THR A 4 -3.51 10.60 -2.60
C THR A 4 -5.02 10.40 -2.52
N GLN A 5 -5.52 9.36 -3.20
CA GLN A 5 -6.95 9.01 -3.23
C GLN A 5 -7.47 8.43 -1.90
N GLY A 6 -6.71 7.58 -1.21
CA GLY A 6 -7.21 6.90 -0.01
C GLY A 6 -8.42 6.00 -0.27
N TRP A 7 -9.33 5.93 0.70
CA TRP A 7 -10.54 5.09 0.62
C TRP A 7 -11.61 5.64 -0.31
N VAL A 8 -11.45 6.88 -0.77
CA VAL A 8 -12.39 7.51 -1.72
C VAL A 8 -12.41 6.80 -3.07
N HIS A 9 -11.28 6.20 -3.49
CA HIS A 9 -11.20 5.62 -4.84
C HIS A 9 -10.19 4.49 -5.03
N CYS A 10 -9.11 4.43 -4.25
CA CYS A 10 -8.06 3.43 -4.49
C CYS A 10 -8.45 2.05 -3.97
N HIS A 11 -7.98 0.99 -4.62
CA HIS A 11 -8.17 -0.41 -4.18
C HIS A 11 -6.97 -0.98 -3.41
N THR A 12 -5.81 -0.31 -3.42
CA THR A 12 -4.62 -0.67 -2.60
C THR A 12 -4.35 0.21 -1.37
N PRO A 13 -5.30 1.00 -0.80
CA PRO A 13 -4.99 1.87 0.32
C PRO A 13 -4.85 1.08 1.63
N ALA A 14 -3.83 1.40 2.42
CA ALA A 14 -3.69 0.96 3.81
C ALA A 14 -4.33 1.95 4.80
N THR A 15 -4.69 3.17 4.34
CA THR A 15 -5.34 4.23 5.11
C THR A 15 -6.10 5.17 4.17
N ASP A 16 -7.03 5.97 4.72
CA ASP A 16 -7.60 7.09 3.98
C ASP A 16 -6.58 8.21 3.73
N ALA A 17 -6.90 9.11 2.80
CA ALA A 17 -6.11 10.31 2.53
C ALA A 17 -6.84 11.59 2.94
N SER A 18 -8.07 11.80 2.47
CA SER A 18 -8.82 13.05 2.70
C SER A 18 -9.08 13.31 4.19
N GLY A 19 -9.49 12.29 4.94
CA GLY A 19 -9.74 12.39 6.37
C GLY A 19 -8.50 12.79 7.18
N PRO A 20 -7.39 12.05 7.11
CA PRO A 20 -6.16 12.42 7.79
C PRO A 20 -5.61 13.80 7.39
N VAL A 21 -5.71 14.17 6.11
CA VAL A 21 -5.29 15.52 5.66
C VAL A 21 -6.13 16.61 6.31
N LYS A 22 -7.46 16.42 6.37
CA LYS A 22 -8.34 17.37 7.06
C LYS A 22 -7.96 17.51 8.53
N ALA A 23 -7.80 16.38 9.24
CA ALA A 23 -7.42 16.39 10.65
C ALA A 23 -6.08 17.10 10.89
N VAL A 24 -5.06 16.83 10.08
CA VAL A 24 -3.74 17.48 10.22
C VAL A 24 -3.79 18.96 9.86
N MET A 25 -4.51 19.33 8.80
CA MET A 25 -4.61 20.74 8.40
C MET A 25 -5.39 21.60 9.39
N ASP A 26 -6.34 21.02 10.11
CA ASP A 26 -7.07 21.73 11.17
C ASP A 26 -6.15 22.07 12.35
N GLU A 27 -5.30 21.13 12.77
CA GLU A 27 -4.30 21.36 13.83
C GLU A 27 -3.16 22.30 13.39
N LEU A 28 -2.82 22.32 12.09
CA LEU A 28 -1.75 23.16 11.56
C LEU A 28 -2.24 24.49 10.97
N PHE A 29 -3.50 24.86 11.15
CA PHE A 29 -4.09 26.03 10.50
C PHE A 29 -3.42 27.35 10.89
N ASP A 30 -3.01 27.49 12.15
CA ASP A 30 -2.30 28.67 12.65
C ASP A 30 -0.93 28.86 11.96
N TYR A 31 -0.25 27.76 11.62
CA TYR A 31 1.00 27.81 10.83
C TYR A 31 0.73 28.10 9.36
N PHE A 32 -0.40 27.65 8.81
CA PHE A 32 -0.77 27.89 7.41
C PHE A 32 -1.06 29.38 7.14
N THR A 33 -1.63 30.08 8.12
CA THR A 33 -1.98 31.51 8.03
C THR A 33 -0.88 32.46 8.51
N SER A 34 0.30 31.93 8.86
CA SER A 34 1.43 32.70 9.38
C SER A 34 2.75 32.31 8.71
N MET A 35 3.84 33.01 9.08
CA MET A 35 5.20 32.75 8.61
C MET A 35 6.18 32.68 9.79
N THR A 36 5.85 31.89 10.80
CA THR A 36 6.61 31.79 12.07
C THR A 36 7.69 30.70 12.05
N LEU A 37 7.68 29.83 11.05
CA LEU A 37 8.64 28.72 10.93
C LEU A 37 9.96 29.19 10.31
N PRO A 38 11.11 28.55 10.65
CA PRO A 38 12.41 28.92 10.09
C PRO A 38 12.51 28.76 8.57
N ALA A 39 11.72 27.85 7.99
CA ALA A 39 11.59 27.61 6.56
C ALA A 39 10.20 27.03 6.26
N GLN A 40 9.82 27.02 4.98
CA GLN A 40 8.57 26.41 4.54
C GLN A 40 8.62 24.89 4.78
N VAL A 41 7.67 24.36 5.56
CA VAL A 41 7.52 22.93 5.80
C VAL A 41 6.55 22.32 4.80
N ARG A 42 6.99 21.30 4.07
CA ARG A 42 6.19 20.54 3.12
C ARG A 42 5.77 19.23 3.76
N VAL A 43 4.45 19.04 3.84
CA VAL A 43 3.85 17.80 4.35
C VAL A 43 3.17 17.08 3.19
N ALA A 44 3.39 15.77 3.10
CA ALA A 44 2.70 14.90 2.14
C ALA A 44 2.19 13.61 2.78
N LEU A 45 1.13 13.07 2.19
CA LEU A 45 0.50 11.82 2.62
C LEU A 45 0.30 10.89 1.42
N ALA A 46 0.63 9.60 1.60
CA ALA A 46 0.27 8.55 0.65
C ALA A 46 -0.44 7.41 1.37
N CYS A 47 -1.51 6.92 0.76
CA CYS A 47 -2.34 5.87 1.33
C CYS A 47 -1.69 4.48 1.29
N CYS A 48 -0.64 4.28 0.50
CA CYS A 48 0.13 3.03 0.42
C CYS A 48 1.57 3.27 -0.05
N LEU A 49 2.38 2.21 -0.08
CA LEU A 49 3.82 2.25 -0.38
C LEU A 49 4.15 2.55 -1.85
N ASN A 50 3.15 2.65 -2.73
CA ASN A 50 3.36 3.23 -4.06
C ASN A 50 3.71 4.72 -3.98
N MET A 51 3.48 5.36 -2.83
CA MET A 51 3.94 6.71 -2.50
C MET A 51 3.59 7.74 -3.57
N CYS A 52 2.41 7.63 -4.18
CA CYS A 52 1.96 8.56 -5.20
C CYS A 52 2.02 10.01 -4.67
N GLY A 53 2.72 10.90 -5.38
CA GLY A 53 2.96 12.28 -4.94
C GLY A 53 4.35 12.46 -4.36
N ALA A 54 4.45 13.08 -3.17
CA ALA A 54 5.69 13.67 -2.66
C ALA A 54 6.17 13.09 -1.32
N VAL A 55 5.61 11.98 -0.84
CA VAL A 55 5.95 11.40 0.48
C VAL A 55 7.46 11.09 0.60
N HIS A 56 8.11 10.67 -0.49
CA HIS A 56 9.54 10.31 -0.49
C HIS A 56 10.49 11.52 -0.43
N CYS A 57 9.98 12.74 -0.57
CA CYS A 57 10.79 13.97 -0.67
C CYS A 57 10.18 15.16 0.09
N SER A 58 9.33 14.89 1.08
CA SER A 58 8.71 15.91 1.94
C SER A 58 9.43 16.01 3.28
N ASP A 59 9.37 17.19 3.91
CA ASP A 59 9.94 17.40 5.24
C ASP A 59 9.24 16.53 6.30
N ILE A 60 7.92 16.36 6.16
CA ILE A 60 7.12 15.43 6.96
C ILE A 60 6.27 14.57 6.04
N ALA A 61 6.31 13.26 6.27
CA ALA A 61 5.68 12.26 5.43
C ALA A 61 4.75 11.38 6.28
N ILE A 62 3.51 11.22 5.82
CA ILE A 62 2.53 10.28 6.40
C ILE A 62 2.31 9.15 5.38
N LEU A 63 2.51 7.91 5.81
CA LEU A 63 2.47 6.75 4.92
C LEU A 63 1.61 5.63 5.50
N GLY A 64 0.61 5.21 4.73
CA GLY A 64 -0.12 3.97 5.01
C GLY A 64 0.72 2.73 4.73
N VAL A 65 0.79 1.82 5.71
CA VAL A 65 1.50 0.55 5.58
C VAL A 65 0.65 -0.62 6.06
N HIS A 66 0.76 -1.76 5.38
CA HIS A 66 0.19 -3.01 5.86
C HIS A 66 1.14 -3.70 6.85
N ARG A 67 0.60 -4.62 7.66
CA ARG A 67 1.37 -5.39 8.65
C ARG A 67 1.06 -6.89 8.63
N LYS A 68 0.42 -7.37 7.55
CA LYS A 68 0.05 -8.78 7.36
C LYS A 68 0.35 -9.19 5.91
N PRO A 69 0.81 -10.44 5.69
CA PRO A 69 0.94 -10.99 4.35
C PRO A 69 -0.40 -10.98 3.59
N PRO A 70 -0.39 -11.00 2.25
CA PRO A 70 -1.62 -11.14 1.47
C PRO A 70 -2.26 -12.52 1.72
N LEU A 71 -3.58 -12.55 1.68
CA LEU A 71 -4.34 -13.79 1.62
C LEU A 71 -4.39 -14.27 0.17
N ILE A 72 -4.28 -15.58 -0.03
CA ILE A 72 -4.27 -16.18 -1.36
C ILE A 72 -5.66 -16.75 -1.63
N ASP A 73 -6.33 -16.22 -2.65
CA ASP A 73 -7.60 -16.78 -3.13
C ASP A 73 -7.31 -17.84 -4.21
N HIS A 74 -7.27 -19.10 -3.79
CA HIS A 74 -7.04 -20.22 -4.71
C HIS A 74 -8.21 -20.48 -5.67
N ASP A 75 -9.41 -19.93 -5.42
CA ASP A 75 -10.55 -20.14 -6.31
C ASP A 75 -10.45 -19.29 -7.59
N THR A 76 -9.81 -18.12 -7.50
CA THR A 76 -9.80 -17.13 -8.58
C THR A 76 -8.41 -16.80 -9.12
N ILE A 77 -7.33 -17.08 -8.38
CA ILE A 77 -5.97 -16.66 -8.77
C ILE A 77 -5.56 -17.07 -10.19
N THR A 78 -5.96 -18.26 -10.66
CA THR A 78 -5.61 -18.73 -12.01
C THR A 78 -6.38 -18.02 -13.12
N SER A 79 -7.56 -17.46 -12.84
CA SER A 79 -8.38 -16.78 -13.84
C SER A 79 -8.12 -15.28 -13.89
N VAL A 80 -7.64 -14.68 -12.80
CA VAL A 80 -7.44 -13.22 -12.70
C VAL A 80 -5.98 -12.78 -12.66
N CYS A 81 -5.03 -13.68 -12.36
CA CYS A 81 -3.61 -13.34 -12.26
C CYS A 81 -2.74 -14.08 -13.26
N GLU A 82 -1.81 -13.36 -13.88
CA GLU A 82 -0.64 -13.94 -14.52
C GLU A 82 0.40 -14.27 -13.42
N LEU A 83 0.47 -15.52 -12.99
CA LEU A 83 1.34 -15.94 -11.87
C LEU A 83 2.81 -15.46 -11.96
N PRO A 84 3.46 -15.47 -13.14
CA PRO A 84 4.82 -14.94 -13.26
C PRO A 84 4.93 -13.45 -12.89
N LEU A 85 3.92 -12.63 -13.19
CA LEU A 85 3.89 -11.22 -12.82
C LEU A 85 3.77 -11.06 -11.30
N ALA A 86 2.88 -11.82 -10.66
CA ALA A 86 2.73 -11.78 -9.20
C ALA A 86 4.02 -12.19 -8.48
N ILE A 87 4.75 -13.19 -9.01
CA ILE A 87 6.05 -13.62 -8.47
C ILE A 87 7.09 -12.51 -8.65
N ALA A 88 7.21 -11.95 -9.85
CA ALA A 88 8.18 -10.90 -10.18
C ALA A 88 7.91 -9.58 -9.45
N ALA A 89 6.65 -9.31 -9.06
CA ALA A 89 6.26 -8.13 -8.31
C ALA A 89 6.84 -8.09 -6.88
N CYS A 90 7.34 -9.21 -6.35
CA CYS A 90 7.87 -9.26 -4.99
C CYS A 90 9.34 -8.83 -4.92
N PRO A 91 9.67 -7.67 -4.32
CA PRO A 91 11.06 -7.19 -4.26
C PRO A 91 11.96 -8.05 -3.36
N LEU A 92 11.38 -8.76 -2.39
CA LEU A 92 12.12 -9.65 -1.49
C LEU A 92 12.02 -11.13 -1.88
N GLY A 93 11.44 -11.47 -3.04
CA GLY A 93 11.31 -12.86 -3.50
C GLY A 93 10.59 -13.78 -2.49
N ALA A 94 9.59 -13.24 -1.78
CA ALA A 94 8.78 -13.98 -0.83
C ALA A 94 7.73 -14.88 -1.51
N ILE A 95 7.37 -14.58 -2.75
CA ILE A 95 6.34 -15.28 -3.52
C ILE A 95 7.00 -16.34 -4.39
N LYS A 96 6.51 -17.58 -4.31
CA LYS A 96 7.01 -18.72 -5.10
C LYS A 96 5.87 -19.42 -5.83
N PRO A 97 6.12 -19.99 -7.02
CA PRO A 97 5.15 -20.89 -7.65
C PRO A 97 4.84 -22.06 -6.72
N ALA A 98 3.56 -22.39 -6.61
CA ALA A 98 3.09 -23.53 -5.84
C ALA A 98 1.81 -24.09 -6.47
N LYS A 99 1.30 -25.16 -5.89
CA LYS A 99 -0.07 -25.62 -6.13
C LYS A 99 -0.90 -25.35 -4.88
N GLY A 100 -2.14 -24.94 -5.09
CA GLY A 100 -3.13 -24.75 -4.04
C GLY A 100 -4.28 -25.73 -4.21
N VAL A 101 -5.14 -25.80 -3.19
CA VAL A 101 -6.42 -26.52 -3.26
C VAL A 101 -7.52 -25.48 -3.25
N ASN A 102 -8.38 -25.51 -4.25
CA ASN A 102 -9.54 -24.62 -4.32
C ASN A 102 -10.67 -25.10 -3.38
N SER A 103 -11.73 -24.31 -3.22
CA SER A 103 -12.89 -24.63 -2.39
C SER A 103 -13.67 -25.86 -2.86
N LYS A 104 -13.43 -26.33 -4.10
CA LYS A 104 -14.01 -27.57 -4.66
C LYS A 104 -13.14 -28.81 -4.41
N GLY A 105 -11.97 -28.64 -3.79
CA GLY A 105 -11.02 -29.73 -3.54
C GLY A 105 -10.10 -30.07 -4.72
N GLU A 106 -10.10 -29.26 -5.76
CA GLU A 106 -9.27 -29.46 -6.95
C GLU A 106 -7.90 -28.80 -6.79
N GLU A 107 -6.88 -29.45 -7.35
CA GLU A 107 -5.51 -28.94 -7.34
C GLU A 107 -5.34 -27.87 -8.43
N VAL A 108 -5.05 -26.63 -8.03
CA VAL A 108 -4.91 -25.48 -8.92
C VAL A 108 -3.49 -24.92 -8.88
N LYS A 109 -3.05 -24.31 -9.98
CA LYS A 109 -1.79 -23.55 -9.99
C LYS A 109 -1.96 -22.30 -9.13
N GLY A 110 -0.98 -21.97 -8.31
CA GLY A 110 -1.05 -20.78 -7.48
C GLY A 110 0.33 -20.32 -7.03
N VAL A 111 0.35 -19.62 -5.91
CA VAL A 111 1.58 -19.19 -5.25
C VAL A 111 1.56 -19.58 -3.79
N THR A 112 2.73 -19.54 -3.16
CA THR A 112 2.88 -19.52 -1.71
C THR A 112 3.69 -18.30 -1.30
N VAL A 113 3.45 -17.80 -0.09
CA VAL A 113 4.14 -16.63 0.47
C VAL A 113 4.97 -17.07 1.66
N ASN A 114 6.29 -16.87 1.56
CA ASN A 114 7.17 -16.98 2.72
C ASN A 114 6.96 -15.75 3.61
N VAL A 115 6.30 -15.95 4.75
CA VAL A 115 5.94 -14.88 5.70
C VAL A 115 7.17 -14.18 6.29
N ASP A 116 8.23 -14.92 6.58
CA ASP A 116 9.47 -14.38 7.16
C ASP A 116 10.19 -13.41 6.21
N ARG A 117 9.95 -13.54 4.90
CA ARG A 117 10.49 -12.63 3.87
C ARG A 117 9.51 -11.54 3.43
N CYS A 118 8.24 -11.63 3.81
CA CYS A 118 7.22 -10.68 3.38
C CYS A 118 7.30 -9.39 4.21
N MET A 119 7.41 -8.25 3.55
CA MET A 119 7.40 -6.92 4.19
C MET A 119 6.11 -6.12 3.93
N PHE A 120 5.07 -6.79 3.45
CA PHE A 120 3.71 -6.23 3.34
C PHE A 120 3.55 -5.00 2.42
N CYS A 121 4.39 -4.85 1.38
CA CYS A 121 4.25 -3.74 0.42
C CYS A 121 2.94 -3.76 -0.39
N GLY A 122 2.29 -4.91 -0.52
CA GLY A 122 1.05 -5.04 -1.28
C GLY A 122 1.21 -5.05 -2.81
N ASN A 123 2.43 -4.96 -3.37
CA ASN A 123 2.65 -4.89 -4.82
C ASN A 123 2.20 -6.14 -5.61
N CYS A 124 1.97 -7.26 -4.92
CA CYS A 124 1.49 -8.50 -5.53
C CYS A 124 -0.03 -8.67 -5.51
N TYR A 125 -0.75 -7.76 -4.85
CA TYR A 125 -2.22 -7.71 -4.86
C TYR A 125 -2.69 -7.00 -6.12
#